data_AF-A0A2P8G5T5-F1
#
_entry.id   AF-A0A2P8G5T5-F1
#
_cell.length_a   1.000
_cell.length_b   1.000
_cell.length_c   1.000
_cell.angle_alpha   90.00
_cell.angle_beta   90.00
_cell.angle_gamma   90.00
#
_symmetry.space_group_name_H-M   'P 1'
#
loop_
_entity.id
_entity.type
_entity.pdbx_description
1 polymer ?
#
loop_
_entity_poly.entity_id
_entity_poly.type
_entity_poly.pdbx_seq_one_letter_code
_entity_poly.pdbx_strand_id
1 'polypeptide(L)'
;MKKKDSTEEDFWDKLDVETRRAIKEGIEDGNQGRDCEAFEYLRATYGVRPSRNPRVKEILSIEPFVIKALWTDGIVRSVDFSSFLQEYAEKEGSIFKKILDRNTFKQAQTDGRTIYWDGLAEMVDYDGKIIPAPLDFCPDVLFQNSTPA
;
A
#
# COMPACT_ATOMS: atom_id res chain seq x y z
N MET A 1 29.15 26.96 -14.17
CA MET A 1 27.93 27.25 -13.37
C MET A 1 26.77 27.41 -14.34
N LYS A 2 25.92 26.39 -14.48
CA LYS A 2 24.72 26.46 -15.33
C LYS A 2 23.62 27.16 -14.52
N LYS A 3 23.05 28.23 -15.09
CA LYS A 3 21.91 28.96 -14.54
C LYS A 3 20.69 28.02 -14.49
N LYS A 4 20.03 27.96 -13.33
CA LYS A 4 18.73 27.32 -13.16
C LYS A 4 17.70 28.33 -13.65
N ASP A 5 17.20 28.14 -14.86
CA ASP A 5 16.00 28.85 -15.32
C ASP A 5 14.81 28.22 -14.60
N SER A 6 14.48 28.75 -13.42
CA SER A 6 13.20 28.49 -12.74
C SER A 6 12.20 29.55 -13.17
N THR A 7 11.71 29.46 -14.40
CA THR A 7 10.42 30.05 -14.77
C THR A 7 9.32 29.03 -14.50
N GLU A 8 9.24 28.57 -13.26
CA GLU A 8 8.00 28.10 -12.66
C GLU A 8 7.49 29.32 -11.91
N GLU A 9 6.51 30.03 -12.46
CA GLU A 9 5.57 30.74 -11.60
C GLU A 9 5.09 29.69 -10.59
N ASP A 10 5.51 29.87 -9.34
CA ASP A 10 5.31 28.90 -8.28
C ASP A 10 3.83 28.53 -8.29
N PHE A 11 3.50 27.25 -8.45
CA PHE A 11 2.12 26.77 -8.55
C PHE A 11 1.26 27.36 -7.42
N TRP A 12 1.89 27.58 -6.26
CA TRP A 12 1.36 28.27 -5.09
C TRP A 12 0.85 29.70 -5.34
N ASP A 13 1.48 30.47 -6.22
CA ASP A 13 1.09 31.86 -6.49
C ASP A 13 -0.13 31.97 -7.41
N LYS A 14 -0.46 30.89 -8.13
CA LYS A 14 -1.64 30.80 -9.01
C LYS A 14 -2.91 30.37 -8.28
N LEU A 15 -2.77 29.83 -7.07
CA LEU A 15 -3.89 29.41 -6.26
C LEU A 15 -4.56 30.61 -5.60
N ASP A 16 -5.89 30.64 -5.58
CA ASP A 16 -6.63 31.62 -4.81
C ASP A 16 -6.34 31.44 -3.30
N VAL A 17 -6.68 32.47 -2.52
CA VAL A 17 -6.36 32.54 -1.09
C VAL A 17 -7.03 31.42 -0.31
N GLU A 18 -8.26 31.03 -0.68
CA GLU A 18 -9.01 29.98 0.01
C GLU A 18 -8.41 28.60 -0.28
N THR A 19 -8.04 28.33 -1.54
CA THR A 19 -7.39 27.08 -1.92
C THR A 19 -6.04 26.91 -1.21
N ARG A 20 -5.23 27.97 -1.12
CA ARG A 20 -3.97 27.92 -0.36
C ARG A 20 -4.18 27.67 1.13
N ARG A 21 -5.21 28.28 1.71
CA ARG A 21 -5.56 28.12 3.12
C ARG A 21 -5.96 26.68 3.42
N ALA A 22 -6.86 26.11 2.61
CA ALA A 22 -7.33 24.73 2.76
C ALA A 22 -6.18 23.70 2.63
N ILE A 23 -5.25 23.91 1.68
CA ILE A 23 -4.10 23.01 1.52
C ILE A 23 -3.14 23.11 2.71
N LYS A 24 -2.86 24.32 3.21
CA LYS A 24 -2.01 24.50 4.39
C LYS A 24 -2.63 23.87 5.64
N GLU A 25 -3.91 24.07 5.85
CA GLU A 25 -4.67 23.48 6.95
C GLU A 25 -4.65 21.95 6.88
N GLY A 26 -4.86 21.37 5.69
CA GLY A 26 -4.76 19.92 5.48
C GLY A 26 -3.37 19.34 5.72
N ILE A 27 -2.30 20.08 5.38
CA ILE A 27 -0.91 19.67 5.66
C ILE A 27 -0.61 19.76 7.16
N GLU A 28 -1.04 20.83 7.83
CA GLU A 28 -0.88 21.00 9.28
C GLU A 28 -1.65 19.94 10.06
N ASP A 29 -2.86 19.61 9.64
CA ASP A 29 -3.69 18.54 10.25
C ASP A 29 -3.07 17.16 10.06
N GLY A 30 -2.55 16.89 8.85
CA GLY A 30 -1.80 15.67 8.56
C GLY A 30 -0.54 15.53 9.42
N ASN A 31 0.19 16.62 9.66
CA ASN A 31 1.38 16.64 10.50
C ASN A 31 1.08 16.49 12.00
N GLN A 32 -0.14 16.87 12.44
CA GLN A 32 -0.59 16.74 13.83
C GLN A 32 -1.28 15.40 14.13
N GLY A 33 -1.43 14.52 13.15
CA GLY A 33 -2.10 13.23 13.33
C GLY A 33 -3.58 13.36 13.67
N ARG A 34 -4.21 14.51 13.37
CA ARG A 34 -5.66 14.65 13.45
C ARG A 34 -6.24 13.92 12.25
N ASP A 35 -7.01 12.85 12.51
CA ASP A 35 -7.75 12.11 11.50
C ASP A 35 -8.56 13.10 10.66
N CYS A 36 -8.09 13.31 9.45
CA CYS A 36 -8.48 14.40 8.57
C CYS A 36 -9.96 14.31 8.19
N GLU A 37 -10.62 15.47 8.13
CA GLU A 37 -12.01 15.64 7.66
C GLU A 37 -12.25 15.00 6.28
N ALA A 38 -11.20 14.71 5.51
CA ALA A 38 -11.24 13.95 4.27
C ALA A 38 -11.90 12.57 4.42
N PHE A 39 -11.68 11.85 5.52
CA PHE A 39 -12.29 10.53 5.72
C PHE A 39 -13.78 10.62 6.07
N GLU A 40 -14.16 11.60 6.88
CA GLU A 40 -15.58 11.88 7.17
C GLU A 40 -16.29 12.44 5.92
N TYR A 41 -15.61 13.24 5.09
CA TYR A 41 -16.11 13.68 3.79
C TYR A 41 -16.34 12.49 2.84
N LEU A 42 -15.35 11.61 2.66
CA LEU A 42 -15.52 10.43 1.79
C LEU A 42 -16.63 9.50 2.29
N ARG A 43 -16.76 9.35 3.61
CA ARG A 43 -17.83 8.59 4.24
C ARG A 43 -19.20 9.25 4.04
N ALA A 44 -19.31 10.56 4.24
CA ALA A 44 -20.56 11.30 4.12
C ALA A 44 -21.03 11.42 2.65
N THR A 45 -20.10 11.64 1.73
CA THR A 45 -20.39 11.88 0.31
C THR A 45 -20.52 10.59 -0.49
N TYR A 46 -19.71 9.57 -0.21
CA TYR A 46 -19.65 8.35 -1.01
C TYR A 46 -19.99 7.07 -0.23
N GLY A 47 -20.30 7.17 1.06
CA GLY A 47 -20.59 6.00 1.90
C GLY A 47 -19.38 5.11 2.17
N VAL A 48 -18.17 5.53 1.77
CA VAL A 48 -16.94 4.74 1.89
C VAL A 48 -16.46 4.81 3.34
N ARG A 49 -16.41 3.66 4.03
CA ARG A 49 -15.74 3.56 5.33
C ARG A 49 -14.30 3.12 5.10
N PRO A 50 -13.29 3.95 5.41
CA PRO A 50 -11.91 3.49 5.38
C PRO A 50 -11.77 2.32 6.36
N SER A 51 -11.08 1.27 5.93
CA SER A 51 -10.78 0.16 6.81
C SER A 51 -9.91 0.64 7.96
N ARG A 52 -10.38 0.39 9.19
CA ARG A 52 -9.63 0.63 10.43
C ARG A 52 -8.72 -0.54 10.81
N ASN A 53 -8.58 -1.53 9.93
CA ASN A 53 -7.72 -2.67 10.23
C ASN A 53 -6.26 -2.18 10.32
N PRO A 54 -5.50 -2.72 11.28
CA PRO A 54 -4.05 -2.54 11.35
C PRO A 54 -3.36 -2.83 10.01
N ARG A 55 -2.19 -2.25 9.80
CA ARG A 55 -1.35 -2.46 8.63
C ARG A 55 -0.06 -3.17 9.00
N VAL A 56 0.59 -3.78 8.02
CA VAL A 56 1.89 -4.44 8.23
C VAL A 56 2.95 -3.37 8.40
N LYS A 57 3.61 -3.32 9.56
CA LYS A 57 4.65 -2.36 9.87
C LYS A 57 6.04 -2.88 9.50
N GLU A 58 6.32 -4.13 9.84
CA GLU A 58 7.64 -4.75 9.66
C GLU A 58 7.50 -6.26 9.52
N ILE A 59 8.24 -6.87 8.57
CA ILE A 59 8.35 -8.32 8.46
C ILE A 59 9.43 -8.80 9.44
N LEU A 60 9.08 -9.71 10.34
CA LEU A 60 9.99 -10.25 11.36
C LEU A 60 10.64 -11.56 10.91
N SER A 61 9.88 -12.42 10.21
CA SER A 61 10.42 -13.66 9.64
C SER A 61 9.60 -14.12 8.45
N ILE A 62 10.27 -14.77 7.51
CA ILE A 62 9.66 -15.40 6.34
C ILE A 62 10.03 -16.88 6.33
N GLU A 63 9.03 -17.72 6.54
CA GLU A 63 9.07 -19.16 6.35
C GLU A 63 8.36 -19.52 5.04
N PRO A 64 8.55 -20.73 4.48
CA PRO A 64 7.83 -21.12 3.27
C PRO A 64 6.32 -20.96 3.44
N PHE A 65 5.75 -20.00 2.69
CA PHE A 65 4.34 -19.64 2.71
C PHE A 65 3.80 -19.08 4.03
N VAL A 66 4.65 -18.72 4.99
CA VAL A 66 4.21 -18.09 6.25
C VAL A 66 5.07 -16.86 6.52
N ILE A 67 4.41 -15.71 6.72
CA ILE A 67 5.09 -14.46 7.07
C ILE A 67 4.63 -14.02 8.45
N LYS A 68 5.59 -13.83 9.35
CA LYS A 68 5.36 -13.21 10.66
C LYS A 68 5.75 -11.74 10.57
N ALA A 69 4.84 -10.88 11.00
CA ALA A 69 5.03 -9.44 10.91
C ALA A 69 4.52 -8.72 12.15
N LEU A 70 5.15 -7.58 12.47
CA LEU A 70 4.65 -6.60 13.42
C LEU A 70 3.64 -5.70 12.70
N TRP A 71 2.51 -5.42 13.34
CA TRP A 71 1.45 -4.59 12.80
C TRP A 71 1.39 -3.22 13.47
N THR A 72 0.67 -2.27 12.88
CA THR A 72 0.54 -0.90 13.40
C THR A 72 -0.17 -0.81 14.75
N ASP A 73 -0.90 -1.85 15.16
CA ASP A 73 -1.49 -2.00 16.49
C ASP A 73 -0.49 -2.52 17.54
N GLY A 74 0.77 -2.77 17.15
CA GLY A 74 1.81 -3.33 18.00
C GLY A 74 1.73 -4.85 18.18
N ILE A 75 0.76 -5.51 17.55
CA ILE A 75 0.57 -6.96 17.67
C ILE A 75 1.39 -7.66 16.60
N VAL A 76 2.10 -8.71 16.99
CA VAL A 76 2.77 -9.62 16.05
C VAL A 76 1.74 -10.62 15.56
N ARG A 77 1.64 -10.79 14.24
CA ARG A 77 0.71 -11.73 13.62
C ARG A 77 1.44 -12.58 12.60
N SER A 78 0.96 -13.82 12.46
CA SER A 78 1.40 -14.73 11.41
C SER A 78 0.32 -14.79 10.33
N VAL A 79 0.74 -14.70 9.08
CA VAL A 79 -0.13 -14.86 7.92
C VAL A 79 0.31 -16.11 7.18
N ASP A 80 -0.58 -17.09 7.07
CA ASP A 80 -0.37 -18.30 6.28
C ASP A 80 -0.91 -18.10 4.86
N PHE A 81 0.03 -18.02 3.92
CA PHE A 81 -0.22 -17.79 2.52
C PHE A 81 -0.70 -19.04 1.79
N SER A 82 -0.50 -20.23 2.33
CA SER A 82 -0.89 -21.48 1.68
C SER A 82 -2.41 -21.58 1.49
N SER A 83 -3.17 -21.15 2.50
CA SER A 83 -4.64 -21.18 2.52
C SER A 83 -5.25 -20.37 1.39
N PHE A 84 -4.74 -19.16 1.15
CA PHE A 84 -5.30 -18.30 0.11
C PHE A 84 -4.71 -18.63 -1.27
N LEU A 85 -3.45 -19.07 -1.35
CA LEU A 85 -2.80 -19.36 -2.63
C LEU A 85 -3.40 -20.57 -3.33
N GLN A 86 -4.03 -21.50 -2.60
CA GLN A 86 -4.76 -22.64 -3.19
C GLN A 86 -5.82 -22.17 -4.18
N GLU A 87 -6.63 -21.17 -3.82
CA GLU A 87 -7.69 -20.65 -4.70
C GLU A 87 -7.16 -20.04 -6.01
N TYR A 88 -5.91 -19.58 -6.00
CA TYR A 88 -5.25 -18.99 -7.15
C TYR A 88 -4.39 -19.98 -7.93
N ALA A 89 -3.98 -21.09 -7.32
CA ALA A 89 -3.20 -22.15 -7.95
C ALA A 89 -4.00 -22.85 -9.05
N GLU A 90 -5.31 -23.01 -8.85
CA GLU A 90 -6.19 -23.72 -9.78
C GLU A 90 -6.62 -22.86 -10.98
N LYS A 91 -6.50 -21.53 -10.89
CA LYS A 91 -6.86 -20.61 -11.98
C LYS A 91 -5.76 -20.54 -13.03
N GLU A 92 -6.05 -20.98 -14.25
CA GLU A 92 -5.13 -20.78 -15.39
C GLU A 92 -4.83 -19.29 -15.59
N GLY A 93 -3.55 -18.96 -15.84
CA GLY A 93 -3.10 -17.58 -16.03
C GLY A 93 -2.96 -16.74 -14.74
N SER A 94 -3.23 -17.28 -13.55
CA SER A 94 -3.10 -16.53 -12.30
C SER A 94 -1.66 -16.09 -12.03
N ILE A 95 -1.47 -14.78 -11.84
CA ILE A 95 -0.17 -14.17 -11.54
C ILE A 95 0.42 -14.62 -10.20
N PHE A 96 -0.45 -15.00 -9.26
CA PHE A 96 -0.07 -15.50 -7.94
C PHE A 96 0.61 -16.88 -8.00
N LYS A 97 0.60 -17.56 -9.15
CA LYS A 97 1.41 -18.79 -9.33
C LYS A 97 2.91 -18.52 -9.17
N LYS A 98 3.38 -17.30 -9.46
CA LYS A 98 4.79 -16.93 -9.30
C LYS A 98 5.26 -17.02 -7.84
N ILE A 99 4.38 -16.70 -6.89
CA ILE A 99 4.68 -16.76 -5.45
C ILE A 99 4.45 -18.13 -4.81
N LEU A 100 3.97 -19.12 -5.58
CA LEU A 100 4.00 -20.53 -5.16
C LEU A 100 5.42 -21.13 -5.22
N ASP A 101 6.34 -20.49 -5.94
CA ASP A 101 7.76 -20.85 -5.85
C ASP A 101 8.34 -20.38 -4.51
N ARG A 102 9.01 -21.28 -3.80
CA ARG A 102 9.54 -21.00 -2.45
C ARG A 102 10.64 -19.95 -2.45
N ASN A 103 11.45 -19.87 -3.50
CA ASN A 103 12.52 -18.89 -3.58
C ASN A 103 11.97 -17.51 -3.90
N THR A 104 10.95 -17.43 -4.76
CA THR A 104 10.20 -16.21 -5.01
C THR A 104 9.47 -15.75 -3.75
N PHE A 105 8.78 -16.66 -3.05
CA PHE A 105 8.05 -16.32 -1.82
C PHE A 105 8.93 -15.64 -0.77
N LYS A 106 10.16 -16.16 -0.59
CA LYS A 106 11.13 -15.61 0.37
C LYS A 106 11.62 -14.19 0.06
N GLN A 107 11.33 -13.67 -1.13
CA GLN A 107 11.68 -12.29 -1.53
C GLN A 107 10.59 -11.28 -1.14
N ALA A 108 9.63 -11.66 -0.30
CA ALA A 108 8.59 -10.76 0.17
C ALA A 108 9.19 -9.54 0.89
N GLN A 109 8.61 -8.38 0.62
CA GLN A 109 8.99 -7.10 1.20
C GLN A 109 7.77 -6.40 1.79
N THR A 110 8.00 -5.35 2.57
CA THR A 110 6.95 -4.47 3.08
C THR A 110 7.36 -3.01 2.94
N ASP A 111 6.38 -2.16 2.68
CA ASP A 111 6.50 -0.70 2.59
C ASP A 111 5.99 0.00 3.87
N GLY A 112 5.72 -0.78 4.93
CA GLY A 112 5.07 -0.29 6.15
C GLY A 112 3.55 -0.16 6.03
N ARG A 113 2.96 -0.67 4.95
CA ARG A 113 1.51 -0.75 4.75
C ARG A 113 1.04 -2.16 4.38
N THR A 114 1.74 -2.82 3.47
CA THR A 114 1.39 -4.15 2.95
C THR A 114 2.60 -5.07 2.79
N ILE A 115 2.35 -6.31 2.37
CA ILE A 115 3.37 -7.26 1.91
C ILE A 115 3.29 -7.36 0.39
N TYR A 116 4.43 -7.26 -0.28
CA TYR A 116 4.53 -7.31 -1.73
C TYR A 116 5.77 -8.06 -2.22
N TRP A 117 5.78 -8.38 -3.52
CA TRP A 117 6.91 -8.96 -4.25
C TRP A 117 7.20 -8.14 -5.51
N ASP A 118 8.41 -7.61 -5.60
CA ASP A 118 8.82 -6.79 -6.74
C ASP A 118 8.90 -7.57 -8.06
N GLY A 119 8.49 -6.90 -9.14
CA GLY A 119 8.66 -7.39 -10.52
C GLY A 119 7.85 -8.65 -10.86
N LEU A 120 6.89 -9.04 -10.02
CA LEU A 120 6.03 -10.20 -10.30
C LEU A 120 4.77 -9.82 -11.07
N ALA A 121 4.36 -8.56 -11.02
CA ALA A 121 3.26 -8.02 -11.78
C ALA A 121 3.73 -7.13 -12.95
N GLU A 122 2.79 -6.81 -13.83
CA GLU A 122 2.97 -5.89 -14.95
C GLU A 122 1.86 -4.85 -14.88
N MET A 123 2.20 -3.58 -15.16
CA MET A 123 1.22 -2.51 -15.30
C MET A 123 1.46 -1.74 -16.59
N VAL A 124 0.39 -1.14 -17.11
CA VAL A 124 0.46 -0.24 -18.27
C VAL A 124 0.72 1.17 -17.75
N ASP A 125 1.85 1.75 -18.16
CA ASP A 125 2.22 3.13 -17.87
C ASP A 125 1.40 4.11 -18.73
N TYR A 126 1.44 5.40 -18.40
CA TYR A 126 0.63 6.43 -19.06
C TYR A 126 0.88 6.58 -20.56
N ASP A 127 2.05 6.15 -21.04
CA ASP A 127 2.43 6.12 -22.45
C ASP A 127 2.01 4.83 -23.17
N GLY A 128 1.31 3.91 -22.48
CA GLY A 128 0.90 2.62 -23.00
C GLY A 128 1.96 1.53 -22.89
N LYS A 129 3.13 1.81 -22.31
CA LYS A 129 4.20 0.83 -22.14
C LYS A 129 3.92 -0.11 -20.98
N ILE A 130 4.23 -1.39 -21.14
CA ILE A 130 4.19 -2.35 -20.04
C ILE A 130 5.47 -2.22 -19.21
N ILE A 131 5.30 -1.96 -17.91
CA ILE A 131 6.39 -1.85 -16.93
C ILE A 131 6.21 -2.87 -15.79
N PRO A 132 7.30 -3.37 -15.19
CA PRO A 132 7.21 -4.27 -14.05
C PRO A 132 6.60 -3.55 -12.85
N ALA A 133 5.72 -4.25 -12.13
CA ALA A 133 5.03 -3.77 -10.94
C ALA A 133 5.17 -4.77 -9.80
N PRO A 134 5.09 -4.32 -8.53
CA PRO A 134 5.01 -5.21 -7.40
C PRO A 134 3.68 -5.97 -7.42
N LEU A 135 3.73 -7.24 -7.03
CA LEU A 135 2.54 -8.02 -6.70
C LEU A 135 2.29 -7.90 -5.21
N ASP A 136 1.21 -7.25 -4.82
CA ASP A 136 0.84 -7.02 -3.42
C ASP A 136 -0.49 -7.70 -3.06
N PHE A 137 -0.76 -7.80 -1.77
CA PHE A 137 -2.07 -8.17 -1.25
C PHE A 137 -2.73 -6.96 -0.62
N CYS A 138 -4.07 -6.91 -0.69
CA CYS A 138 -4.82 -5.93 0.07
C CYS A 138 -4.53 -6.10 1.58
N PRO A 139 -4.14 -5.05 2.31
CA PRO A 139 -3.87 -5.13 3.75
C PRO A 139 -5.03 -5.70 4.57
N ASP A 140 -6.27 -5.50 4.10
CA ASP A 140 -7.46 -6.03 4.78
C ASP A 140 -7.59 -7.55 4.62
N VAL A 141 -7.25 -8.07 3.44
CA VAL A 141 -7.21 -9.51 3.19
C VAL A 141 -6.10 -10.13 4.03
N LEU A 142 -4.93 -9.50 4.10
CA LEU A 142 -3.85 -9.94 4.98
C LEU A 142 -4.30 -9.98 6.45
N PHE A 143 -5.02 -8.94 6.90
CA PHE A 143 -5.47 -8.88 8.29
C PHE A 143 -6.49 -9.97 8.62
N GLN A 144 -7.48 -10.17 7.74
CA GLN A 144 -8.50 -11.20 7.90
C GLN A 144 -7.91 -12.61 7.95
N ASN A 145 -6.82 -12.85 7.24
CA ASN A 145 -6.12 -14.14 7.19
C ASN A 145 -4.92 -14.22 8.15
N SER A 146 -4.78 -13.25 9.06
CA SER A 146 -3.73 -13.23 10.07
C SER A 146 -4.21 -13.78 11.40
N THR A 147 -3.32 -14.48 12.10
CA THR A 147 -3.54 -14.92 13.49
C THR A 147 -2.54 -14.23 14.41
N PRO A 148 -2.97 -13.69 15.58
CA PRO A 148 -2.04 -13.24 16.61
C PRO A 148 -1.06 -14.36 16.96
N ALA A 149 0.24 -14.04 16.97
CA ALA A 149 1.32 -14.98 17.21
C ALA A 149 1.69 -15.09 18.70
#